data_AF-A0A2V5M8B6-F1
#
_entry.id   AF-A0A2V5M8B6-F1
#
_cell.length_a   1.000
_cell.length_b   1.000
_cell.length_c   1.000
_cell.angle_alpha   90.00
_cell.angle_beta   90.00
_cell.angle_gamma   90.00
#
_symmetry.space_group_name_H-M   'P 1'
#
loop_
_entity.id
_entity.type
_entity.pdbx_description
1 polymer ?
#
loop_
_entity_poly.entity_id
_entity_poly.type
_entity_poly.pdbx_seq_one_letter_code
_entity_poly.pdbx_strand_id
1 'polypeptide(L)'
;MWEPIDGSVKPELGISKALGRWTLELAQAVTFYSENDDFLRGKTREQASLYSVQANASYTFARGFWLAVNTGHFAGSHTTVDGVRNNDRQEGLRFGATLAMPVTRSQSIKV
;
A
#
# COMPACT_ATOMS: atom_id res chain seq x y z
N MET A 1 6.14 -12.42 21.52
CA MET A 1 7.43 -12.61 20.82
C MET A 1 7.05 -12.85 19.36
N TRP A 2 7.33 -11.89 18.47
CA TRP A 2 6.94 -11.95 17.06
C TRP A 2 8.24 -12.14 16.28
N GLU A 3 8.49 -13.36 15.80
CA GLU A 3 9.68 -13.64 14.98
C GLU A 3 9.40 -13.31 13.51
N PRO A 4 10.32 -12.61 12.82
CA PRO A 4 10.08 -12.07 11.49
C PRO A 4 10.12 -13.16 10.41
N ILE A 5 9.44 -12.85 9.31
CA ILE A 5 9.63 -13.47 7.99
C ILE A 5 11.09 -13.25 7.52
N ASP A 6 11.70 -14.25 6.87
CA ASP A 6 13.09 -14.15 6.39
C ASP A 6 13.26 -13.15 5.23
N GLY A 7 12.17 -12.86 4.51
CA GLY A 7 12.11 -11.82 3.50
C GLY A 7 10.71 -11.62 2.92
N SER A 8 10.55 -10.51 2.20
CA SER A 8 9.36 -10.28 1.37
C SER A 8 9.71 -9.52 0.11
N VAL A 9 8.99 -9.82 -0.98
CA VAL A 9 9.08 -9.07 -2.24
C VAL A 9 7.69 -8.56 -2.63
N LYS A 10 7.62 -7.30 -3.05
CA LYS A 10 6.36 -6.64 -3.42
C LYS A 10 6.47 -6.05 -4.82
N PRO A 11 6.31 -6.85 -5.89
CA PRO A 11 6.12 -6.31 -7.23
C PRO A 11 4.88 -5.41 -7.27
N GLU A 12 5.02 -4.28 -7.95
CA GLU A 12 3.98 -3.27 -8.12
C GLU A 12 3.91 -2.81 -9.59
N LEU A 13 2.69 -2.67 -10.11
CA LEU A 13 2.43 -2.11 -11.43
C LEU A 13 1.41 -0.99 -11.31
N GLY A 14 1.71 0.13 -11.96
CA GLY A 14 0.86 1.32 -11.91
C GLY A 14 0.72 2.00 -13.27
N ILE A 15 -0.40 2.70 -13.41
CA ILE A 15 -0.71 3.55 -14.55
C ILE A 15 -1.01 4.97 -14.04
N SER A 16 -0.58 5.96 -14.81
CA SER A 16 -0.82 7.37 -14.54
C SER A 16 -1.27 8.07 -15.80
N LYS A 17 -2.25 8.97 -15.68
CA LYS A 17 -2.74 9.77 -16.80
C LYS A 17 -3.08 11.19 -16.36
N ALA A 18 -2.46 12.17 -17.04
CA ALA A 18 -2.84 13.56 -16.95
C ALA A 18 -3.95 13.88 -17.96
N LEU A 19 -5.04 14.49 -17.49
CA LEU A 19 -6.23 14.88 -18.23
C LEU A 19 -6.53 16.35 -17.93
N GLY A 20 -5.83 17.25 -18.65
CA GLY A 20 -5.91 18.69 -18.42
C GLY A 20 -5.41 19.05 -17.03
N ARG A 21 -6.33 19.42 -16.14
CA ARG A 21 -6.02 19.77 -14.74
C ARG A 21 -6.02 18.59 -13.78
N TRP A 22 -6.52 17.44 -14.22
CA TRP A 22 -6.56 16.23 -13.42
C TRP A 22 -5.34 15.36 -13.69
N THR A 23 -4.82 14.73 -12.64
CA THR A 23 -3.90 13.58 -12.77
C THR A 23 -4.51 12.43 -12.00
N LEU A 24 -4.69 11.29 -12.68
CA LEU A 24 -5.25 10.07 -12.12
C LEU A 24 -4.19 8.99 -12.12
N GLU A 25 -4.07 8.27 -11.01
CA GLU A 25 -3.11 7.20 -10.82
C GLU A 25 -3.80 5.98 -10.21
N LEU A 26 -3.44 4.80 -10.69
CA LEU A 26 -3.92 3.53 -10.17
C LEU A 26 -2.73 2.56 -10.13
N ALA A 27 -2.50 1.92 -9.00
CA ALA A 27 -1.46 0.93 -8.82
C ALA A 27 -1.99 -0.31 -8.10
N GLN A 28 -1.45 -1.46 -8.44
CA GLN A 28 -1.72 -2.73 -7.77
C GLN A 28 -0.41 -3.43 -7.44
N ALA A 29 -0.38 -4.12 -6.31
CA ALA A 29 0.78 -4.86 -5.88
C ALA A 29 0.40 -6.14 -5.16
N VAL A 30 1.31 -7.12 -5.24
CA VAL A 30 1.23 -8.37 -4.50
C VAL A 30 2.48 -8.51 -3.66
N THR A 31 2.36 -8.70 -2.35
CA THR A 31 3.48 -9.03 -1.48
C THR A 31 3.58 -10.54 -1.33
N PHE A 32 4.69 -11.10 -1.76
CA PHE A 32 5.07 -12.48 -1.49
C PHE A 32 5.98 -12.53 -0.27
N TYR A 33 5.74 -13.53 0.58
CA TYR A 33 6.53 -13.78 1.79
C TYR A 33 7.33 -15.05 1.57
N SER A 34 8.60 -15.06 2.00
CA SER A 34 9.33 -16.32 2.10
C SER A 34 8.81 -17.13 3.28
N GLU A 35 8.89 -18.44 3.16
CA GLU A 35 8.66 -19.37 4.26
C GLU A 35 9.79 -19.21 5.29
N ASN A 36 9.47 -19.42 6.58
CA ASN A 36 10.46 -19.48 7.64
C ASN A 36 10.39 -20.90 8.26
N ASP A 37 11.47 -21.66 8.05
CA ASP A 37 11.60 -23.07 8.44
C ASP A 37 12.16 -23.27 9.87
N ASP A 38 12.48 -22.19 10.58
CA ASP A 38 12.97 -22.23 11.97
C ASP A 38 12.10 -21.37 12.90
N PHE A 39 10.78 -21.43 12.72
CA PHE A 39 9.85 -20.72 13.59
C PHE A 39 9.69 -21.48 14.92
N LEU A 40 9.87 -20.80 16.07
CA LEU A 40 9.56 -21.33 17.41
C LEU A 40 9.99 -22.80 17.66
N ARG A 41 11.29 -23.10 17.58
CA ARG A 41 11.88 -24.44 17.81
C ARG A 41 11.53 -25.46 16.69
N GLY A 42 11.71 -25.07 15.43
CA GLY A 42 11.64 -25.98 14.27
C GLY A 42 10.24 -26.20 13.67
N LYS A 43 9.33 -25.24 13.81
CA LYS A 43 8.03 -25.22 13.13
C LYS A 43 8.14 -24.45 11.81
N THR A 44 7.33 -24.83 10.83
CA THR A 44 7.26 -24.09 9.56
C THR A 44 6.13 -23.07 9.63
N ARG A 45 6.48 -21.80 9.41
CA ARG A 45 5.52 -20.69 9.28
C ARG A 45 5.46 -20.23 7.83
N GLU A 46 4.28 -20.37 7.24
CA GLU A 46 3.95 -19.84 5.92
C GLU A 46 3.04 -18.62 6.06
N GLN A 47 3.21 -17.64 5.19
CA GLN A 47 2.33 -16.49 5.11
C GLN A 47 1.83 -16.32 3.68
N ALA A 48 0.51 -16.37 3.50
CA ALA A 48 -0.10 -16.18 2.19
C ALA A 48 0.16 -14.77 1.64
N SER A 49 0.09 -14.61 0.33
CA SER A 49 0.34 -13.32 -0.30
C SER A 49 -0.63 -12.22 0.17
N LEU A 50 -0.13 -10.98 0.23
CA LEU A 50 -0.95 -9.78 0.44
C LEU A 50 -1.28 -9.15 -0.90
N TYR A 51 -2.55 -8.89 -1.18
CA TYR A 51 -2.96 -8.12 -2.35
C TYR A 51 -3.26 -6.69 -1.93
N SER A 52 -2.85 -5.73 -2.75
CA SER A 52 -3.14 -4.32 -2.51
C SER A 52 -3.44 -3.57 -3.80
N VAL A 53 -4.34 -2.61 -3.72
CA VAL A 53 -4.69 -1.67 -4.79
C VAL A 53 -4.72 -0.27 -4.21
N GLN A 54 -4.18 0.70 -4.95
CA GLN A 54 -4.10 2.10 -4.56
C GLN A 54 -4.55 2.96 -5.72
N ALA A 55 -5.41 3.95 -5.46
CA ALA A 55 -5.86 4.92 -6.44
C ALA A 55 -5.66 6.33 -5.89
N ASN A 56 -5.08 7.20 -6.72
CA ASN A 56 -4.86 8.60 -6.41
C ASN A 56 -5.47 9.47 -7.49
N ALA A 57 -6.06 10.59 -7.08
CA ALA A 57 -6.51 11.63 -7.99
C ALA A 57 -6.05 12.97 -7.46
N SER A 58 -5.48 13.80 -8.33
CA SER A 58 -5.12 15.17 -8.02
C SER A 58 -5.70 16.14 -9.05
N TYR A 59 -6.04 17.34 -8.59
CA TYR A 59 -6.53 18.43 -9.42
C TYR A 59 -5.71 19.68 -9.15
N THR A 60 -5.12 20.22 -10.21
CA THR A 60 -4.34 21.46 -10.17
C THR A 60 -5.20 22.63 -10.65
N PHE A 61 -5.29 23.67 -9.83
CA PHE A 61 -6.03 24.88 -10.14
C PHE A 61 -5.12 25.94 -10.78
N ALA A 62 -5.71 26.95 -11.46
CA ALA A 62 -4.96 27.99 -12.19
C ALA A 62 -3.93 28.77 -11.35
N ARG A 63 -4.12 28.87 -10.03
CA ARG A 63 -3.26 29.69 -9.15
C ARG A 63 -2.20 28.86 -8.43
N GLY A 64 -1.90 27.64 -8.91
CA GLY A 64 -0.86 26.76 -8.37
C GLY A 64 -1.23 26.00 -7.09
N PHE A 65 -2.45 26.15 -6.58
CA PHE A 65 -2.99 25.27 -5.56
C PHE A 65 -3.41 23.95 -6.18
N TRP A 66 -3.27 22.85 -5.42
CA TRP A 66 -3.75 21.54 -5.85
C TRP A 66 -4.35 20.78 -4.68
N LEU A 67 -5.33 19.95 -5.01
CA LEU A 67 -5.98 19.03 -4.11
C LEU A 67 -5.68 17.62 -4.60
N ALA A 68 -5.37 16.70 -3.68
CA ALA A 68 -5.33 15.29 -3.99
C ALA A 68 -6.15 14.47 -3.00
N VAL A 69 -6.63 13.34 -3.48
CA VAL A 69 -7.21 12.28 -2.68
C VAL A 69 -6.49 10.98 -3.01
N ASN A 70 -6.32 10.14 -2.00
CA ASN A 70 -5.75 8.81 -2.13
C ASN A 70 -6.64 7.81 -1.41
N THR A 71 -6.73 6.62 -1.98
CA THR A 71 -7.40 5.47 -1.38
C THR A 71 -6.56 4.24 -1.62
N GLY A 72 -6.52 3.35 -0.65
CA GLY A 72 -5.79 2.09 -0.72
C GLY A 72 -6.57 0.99 -0.03
N HIS A 73 -6.72 -0.14 -0.69
CA HIS A 73 -7.32 -1.33 -0.10
C HIS A 73 -6.29 -2.46 -0.11
N PHE A 74 -6.23 -3.23 0.97
CA PHE A 74 -5.40 -4.42 1.06
C PHE A 74 -6.18 -5.57 1.67
N ALA A 75 -5.93 -6.79 1.19
CA ALA A 75 -6.54 -8.01 1.71
C ALA A 75 -5.62 -9.22 1.49
N GLY A 76 -5.63 -10.18 2.41
CA GLY A 76 -4.84 -11.43 2.31
C GLY A 76 -4.01 -11.70 3.55
N SER A 77 -2.76 -12.18 3.38
CA SER A 77 -1.79 -12.39 4.46
C SER A 77 -2.30 -13.14 5.69
N HIS A 78 -2.99 -14.25 5.49
CA HIS A 78 -3.21 -15.19 6.59
C HIS A 78 -1.94 -16.01 6.82
N THR A 79 -1.68 -16.37 8.07
CA THR A 79 -0.55 -17.21 8.47
C THR A 79 -1.00 -18.66 8.59
N THR A 80 -0.15 -19.59 8.18
CA THR A 80 -0.28 -21.02 8.47
C THR A 80 0.94 -21.45 9.29
N VAL A 81 0.73 -22.22 10.36
CA VAL A 81 1.81 -22.77 11.19
C VAL A 81 1.59 -24.28 11.27
N ASP A 82 2.59 -25.08 10.87
CA ASP A 82 2.53 -26.55 10.84
C ASP A 82 1.27 -27.10 10.13
N GLY A 83 0.84 -26.47 9.03
CA GLY A 83 -0.35 -26.86 8.28
C GLY A 83 -1.69 -26.42 8.90
N VAL A 84 -1.69 -25.79 10.08
CA VAL A 84 -2.89 -25.23 10.71
C VAL A 84 -3.02 -23.75 10.35
N ARG A 85 -4.11 -23.42 9.64
CA ARG A 85 -4.43 -22.06 9.23
C ARG A 85 -4.91 -21.21 10.40
N ASN A 86 -4.30 -20.05 10.61
CA ASN A 86 -4.78 -19.06 11.57
C ASN A 86 -5.91 -18.20 11.01
N ASN A 87 -6.76 -17.70 11.91
CA ASN A 87 -7.81 -16.75 11.58
C ASN A 87 -7.31 -15.30 11.69
N ASP A 88 -6.26 -14.98 10.95
CA ASP A 88 -5.50 -13.71 11.03
C ASP A 88 -5.41 -13.00 9.67
N ARG A 89 -6.38 -13.28 8.77
CA ARG A 89 -6.49 -12.59 7.49
C ARG A 89 -6.45 -11.08 7.70
N GLN A 90 -5.50 -10.42 7.04
CA GLN A 90 -5.38 -8.99 7.03
C GLN A 90 -6.30 -8.40 5.98
N GLU A 91 -7.06 -7.39 6.37
CA GLU A 91 -7.92 -6.63 5.46
C GLU A 91 -8.04 -5.19 5.96
N GLY A 92 -8.09 -4.23 5.05
CA GLY A 92 -8.27 -2.83 5.44
C GLY A 92 -8.39 -1.88 4.28
N LEU A 93 -9.01 -0.74 4.57
CA LEU A 93 -9.13 0.41 3.70
C LEU A 93 -8.38 1.59 4.33
N ARG A 94 -7.61 2.29 3.52
CA ARG A 94 -6.91 3.54 3.86
C ARG A 94 -7.42 4.61 2.92
N PHE A 95 -7.67 5.80 3.44
CA PHE A 95 -8.01 6.96 2.64
C PHE A 95 -7.29 8.19 3.18
N GLY A 96 -7.05 9.15 2.31
CA GLY A 96 -6.41 10.40 2.67
C GLY A 96 -6.75 11.48 1.66
N ALA A 97 -6.61 12.72 2.12
CA ALA A 97 -6.71 13.90 1.28
C ALA A 97 -5.52 14.80 1.59
N THR A 98 -5.11 15.59 0.61
CA THR A 98 -4.03 16.55 0.76
C THR A 98 -4.41 17.83 0.03
N LEU A 99 -4.37 18.96 0.73
CA LEU A 99 -4.48 20.28 0.13
C LEU A 99 -3.11 20.95 0.16
N ALA A 100 -2.63 21.38 -1.01
CA ALA A 100 -1.38 22.11 -1.12
C ALA A 100 -1.63 23.55 -1.60
N MET A 101 -1.12 24.51 -0.83
CA MET A 101 -1.21 25.93 -1.13
C MET A 101 0.20 26.50 -1.34
N PRO A 102 0.48 27.15 -2.49
CA PRO A 102 1.73 27.84 -2.69
C PRO A 102 1.81 29.08 -1.80
N VAL A 103 2.85 29.18 -0.98
CA VAL A 103 3.14 30.37 -0.14
C VAL A 103 4.08 31.33 -0.89
N THR A 104 5.03 30.78 -1.65
CA THR A 104 5.89 31.49 -2.62
C THR A 104 6.11 30.60 -3.86
N ARG A 105 6.80 31.10 -4.91
CA ARG A 105 7.11 30.31 -6.13
C ARG A 105 7.87 29.00 -5.85
N SER A 106 8.54 28.89 -4.69
CA SER A 106 9.39 27.75 -4.31
C SER A 106 8.96 27.08 -2.99
N GLN A 107 7.92 27.57 -2.30
CA GLN A 107 7.48 27.00 -1.03
C GLN A 107 5.99 26.69 -1.04
N SER A 108 5.64 25.49 -0.58
CA SER A 108 4.26 25.04 -0.43
C SER A 108 4.01 24.50 0.97
N ILE A 109 2.86 24.84 1.54
CA ILE A 109 2.32 24.16 2.72
C ILE A 109 1.35 23.09 2.25
N LYS A 110 1.47 21.88 2.80
CA LYS A 110 0.60 20.74 2.54
C LYS A 110 -0.05 20.32 3.85
N VAL A 111 -1.35 20.13 3.85
CA VAL A 111 -2.15 19.65 4.99
C VAL A 111 -3.00 18.49 4.53
#